data_AF-A0A4Y2ABC8-F1
#
_entry.id   AF-A0A4Y2ABC8-F1
#
_cell.length_a   1.000
_cell.length_b   1.000
_cell.length_c   1.000
_cell.angle_alpha   90.00
_cell.angle_beta   90.00
_cell.angle_gamma   90.00
#
_symmetry.space_group_name_H-M   'P 1'
#
loop_
_entity.id
_entity.type
_entity.pdbx_description
1 polymer ?
#
loop_
_entity_poly.entity_id
_entity_poly.type
_entity_poly.pdbx_seq_one_letter_code
_entity_poly.pdbx_strand_id
1 'polypeptide(L)'
;MDYSSLFGVGVVVDILTGYVVDFEIMCKVCRFCSNAANQLGKESAEFNIWYEGHRNECDINHTGSSGSMELKASEVLWKPFHFVGVQIYYCFI
;
A
#
# COMPACT_ATOMS: atom_id res chain seq x y z
N MET A 1 1.16 -22.19 -0.57
CA MET A 1 2.47 -21.51 -0.47
C MET A 1 2.15 -20.03 -0.38
N ASP A 2 1.80 -19.55 0.80
CA ASP A 2 1.39 -18.16 0.99
C ASP A 2 2.62 -17.30 1.29
N TYR A 3 3.01 -16.47 0.34
CA TYR A 3 3.97 -15.39 0.59
C TYR A 3 3.23 -14.26 1.32
N SER A 4 3.65 -13.93 2.55
CA SER A 4 3.02 -12.88 3.37
C SER A 4 3.85 -11.59 3.40
N SER A 5 4.11 -10.98 2.24
CA SER A 5 4.75 -9.65 2.17
C SER A 5 3.88 -8.59 2.82
N LEU A 6 4.45 -7.72 3.64
CA LEU A 6 3.69 -6.68 4.36
C LEU A 6 3.54 -5.41 3.52
N PHE A 7 4.45 -5.24 2.57
CA PHE A 7 4.53 -4.12 1.66
C PHE A 7 4.56 -4.62 0.22
N GLY A 8 4.04 -3.81 -0.69
CA GLY A 8 4.15 -4.02 -2.12
C GLY A 8 4.35 -2.67 -2.80
N VAL A 9 5.12 -2.63 -3.88
CA VAL A 9 5.32 -1.41 -4.66
C VAL A 9 5.02 -1.72 -6.11
N GLY A 10 4.09 -0.98 -6.69
CA GLY A 10 3.85 -0.92 -8.12
C GLY A 10 4.54 0.29 -8.71
N VAL A 11 5.25 0.11 -9.82
CA VAL A 11 6.00 1.19 -10.48
C VAL A 11 5.63 1.21 -11.96
N VAL A 12 5.30 2.39 -12.47
CA VAL A 12 5.08 2.65 -13.90
C VAL A 12 6.39 3.16 -14.49
N VAL A 13 6.87 2.49 -15.53
CA VAL A 13 8.10 2.86 -16.22
C VAL A 13 7.81 3.14 -17.69
N ASP A 14 8.31 4.26 -18.20
CA ASP A 14 8.26 4.60 -19.62
C ASP A 14 9.19 3.67 -20.42
N ILE A 15 8.66 3.00 -21.45
CA ILE A 15 9.42 1.97 -22.17
C ILE A 15 10.55 2.55 -23.03
N LEU A 16 10.45 3.83 -23.42
CA LEU A 16 11.41 4.45 -24.33
C LEU A 16 12.63 4.99 -23.58
N THR A 17 12.40 5.58 -22.42
CA THR A 17 13.44 6.24 -21.60
C THR A 17 13.90 5.38 -20.43
N GLY A 18 13.09 4.42 -19.98
CA GLY A 18 13.33 3.65 -18.76
C GLY A 18 13.11 4.45 -17.47
N TYR A 19 12.50 5.64 -17.56
CA TYR A 19 12.23 6.46 -16.38
C TYR A 19 10.98 6.01 -15.63
N VAL A 20 11.04 6.10 -14.30
CA VAL A 20 9.88 5.90 -13.42
C VAL A 20 8.97 7.11 -13.56
N VAL A 21 7.75 6.86 -14.02
CA VAL A 21 6.74 7.88 -14.28
C VAL A 21 5.81 8.04 -13.09
N ASP A 22 5.47 6.93 -12.43
CA ASP A 22 4.58 6.91 -11.27
C ASP A 22 4.85 5.67 -10.41
N PHE A 23 4.41 5.69 -9.16
CA PHE A 23 4.48 4.53 -8.27
C PHE A 23 3.35 4.56 -7.24
N GLU A 24 2.92 3.37 -6.81
CA GLU A 24 1.93 3.17 -5.76
C GLU A 24 2.50 2.19 -4.74
N ILE A 25 2.40 2.55 -3.47
CA ILE A 25 2.85 1.70 -2.35
C ILE A 25 1.62 1.08 -1.70
N MET A 26 1.57 -0.24 -1.65
CA MET A 26 0.55 -1.00 -0.93
C MET A 26 1.10 -1.48 0.42
N CYS A 27 0.37 -1.21 1.50
CA CYS A 27 0.77 -1.52 2.87
C CYS A 27 -0.37 -2.25 3.58
N LYS A 28 -0.03 -3.37 4.24
CA LYS A 28 -0.95 -4.08 5.17
C LYS A 28 -0.75 -3.69 6.63
N VAL A 29 0.30 -2.93 6.93
CA VAL A 29 0.67 -2.53 8.28
C VAL A 29 1.00 -1.05 8.31
N CYS A 30 0.63 -0.38 9.40
CA CYS A 30 1.08 0.97 9.72
C CYS A 30 1.86 0.92 11.02
N ARG A 31 3.06 1.53 11.02
CA ARG A 31 3.96 1.52 12.18
C ARG A 31 3.33 2.21 13.39
N PHE A 32 2.59 3.29 13.17
CA PHE A 32 1.90 4.04 14.21
C PHE A 32 0.78 3.22 14.83
N CYS A 33 -0.05 2.57 14.01
CA CYS A 33 -1.06 1.63 14.48
C CYS A 33 -0.47 0.52 15.35
N SER A 34 0.66 -0.08 14.93
CA SER A 34 1.34 -1.10 15.74
C SER A 34 1.87 -0.57 17.08
N ASN A 35 2.43 0.65 17.09
CA ASN A 35 2.90 1.27 18.33
C ASN A 35 1.75 1.62 19.28
N ALA A 36 0.70 2.25 18.78
CA ALA A 36 -0.48 2.60 19.57
C ALA A 36 -1.18 1.35 20.12
N ALA A 37 -1.28 0.28 19.31
CA ALA A 37 -1.83 -1.00 19.78
C ALA A 37 -1.01 -1.61 20.93
N ASN A 38 0.32 -1.47 20.90
CA ASN A 38 1.21 -1.95 21.96
C ASN A 38 1.16 -1.08 23.23
N GLN A 39 0.95 0.23 23.09
CA GLN A 39 0.96 1.18 24.21
C GLN A 39 -0.39 1.33 24.90
N LEU A 40 -1.47 1.43 24.12
CA LEU A 40 -2.84 1.65 24.61
C LEU A 40 -3.61 0.33 24.77
N GLY A 41 -3.17 -0.73 24.08
CA GLY A 41 -3.91 -1.98 23.95
C GLY A 41 -4.89 -1.90 22.77
N LYS A 42 -4.74 -2.81 21.81
CA LYS A 42 -5.52 -2.80 20.54
C LYS A 42 -7.04 -2.80 20.72
N GLU A 43 -7.54 -3.43 21.78
CA GLU A 43 -8.98 -3.55 22.06
C GLU A 43 -9.49 -2.53 23.08
N SER A 44 -8.63 -1.59 23.49
CA SER A 44 -8.99 -0.54 24.44
C SER A 44 -9.86 0.55 23.82
N ALA A 45 -10.63 1.25 24.64
CA ALA A 45 -11.38 2.43 24.20
C ALA A 45 -10.44 3.56 23.77
N GLU A 46 -9.29 3.67 24.45
CA GLU A 46 -8.23 4.63 24.20
C GLU A 46 -7.63 4.46 22.80
N PHE A 47 -7.40 3.22 22.36
CA PHE A 47 -6.93 2.95 21.00
C PHE A 47 -7.98 3.35 19.95
N ASN A 48 -9.26 3.09 20.19
CA ASN A 48 -10.31 3.46 19.24
C ASN A 48 -10.40 4.98 19.05
N ILE A 49 -10.35 5.74 20.15
CA ILE A 49 -10.34 7.21 20.11
C ILE A 49 -9.10 7.72 19.36
N TRP A 50 -7.93 7.15 19.65
CA TRP A 50 -6.69 7.49 18.93
C TRP A 50 -6.80 7.17 17.43
N TYR A 51 -7.34 6.00 17.08
CA TYR A 51 -7.47 5.55 15.70
C TYR A 51 -8.40 6.43 14.87
N GLU A 52 -9.48 6.97 15.47
CA GLU A 52 -10.36 7.93 14.79
C GLU A 52 -9.60 9.18 14.31
N GLY A 53 -8.66 9.69 15.11
CA GLY A 53 -7.78 10.80 14.72
C GLY A 53 -6.73 10.40 13.69
N HIS A 54 -6.19 9.20 13.79
CA HIS A 54 -5.14 8.70 12.89
C HIS A 54 -5.66 8.18 11.54
N ARG A 55 -6.96 7.89 11.41
CA ARG A 55 -7.55 7.19 10.26
C ARG A 55 -7.15 7.80 8.90
N ASN A 56 -7.05 9.11 8.80
CA ASN A 56 -6.70 9.82 7.56
C ASN A 56 -5.20 9.81 7.23
N GLU A 57 -4.35 9.48 8.20
CA GLU A 57 -2.89 9.39 8.09
C GLU A 57 -2.41 7.93 8.15
N CYS A 58 -3.33 6.97 8.14
CA CYS A 58 -3.01 5.56 8.24
C CYS A 58 -2.38 5.07 6.95
N ASP A 59 -1.19 4.48 7.07
CA ASP A 59 -0.49 3.91 5.92
C ASP A 59 -1.17 2.65 5.37
N ILE A 60 -2.08 2.02 6.13
CA ILE A 60 -2.74 0.78 5.70
C ILE A 60 -3.75 1.10 4.60
N ASN A 61 -3.43 0.69 3.38
CA ASN A 61 -4.30 0.84 2.20
C ASN A 61 -4.67 -0.50 1.56
N HIS A 62 -4.17 -1.63 2.10
CA HIS A 62 -4.52 -2.98 1.64
C HIS A 62 -4.94 -3.90 2.78
N THR A 63 -6.00 -4.66 2.56
CA THR A 63 -6.51 -5.65 3.54
C THR A 63 -6.59 -7.08 2.97
N GLY A 64 -6.24 -7.27 1.68
CA GLY A 64 -6.30 -8.56 1.00
C GLY A 64 -5.02 -9.41 1.13
N SER A 65 -4.94 -10.46 0.31
CA SER A 65 -3.73 -11.28 0.20
C SER A 65 -2.57 -10.49 -0.41
N SER A 66 -1.33 -10.98 -0.24
CA SER A 66 -0.19 -10.33 -0.87
C SER A 66 -0.32 -10.31 -2.39
N GLY A 67 -0.77 -11.42 -3.00
CA GLY A 67 -0.99 -11.48 -4.45
C GLY A 67 -2.04 -10.49 -4.97
N SER A 68 -3.02 -10.08 -4.14
CA SER A 68 -3.99 -9.06 -4.56
C SER A 68 -3.47 -7.62 -4.43
N MET A 69 -2.31 -7.39 -3.80
CA MET A 69 -1.68 -6.05 -3.78
C MET A 69 -1.30 -5.60 -5.19
N GLU A 70 -0.74 -6.51 -6.00
CA GLU A 70 -0.35 -6.23 -7.39
C GLU A 70 -1.52 -5.74 -8.24
N LEU A 71 -2.64 -6.47 -8.18
CA LEU A 71 -3.86 -6.08 -8.89
C LEU A 71 -4.37 -4.73 -8.40
N LYS A 72 -4.36 -4.48 -7.09
CA LYS A 72 -4.92 -3.26 -6.52
C LYS A 72 -4.10 -2.01 -6.85
N ALA A 73 -2.77 -2.10 -6.74
CA ALA A 73 -1.90 -1.03 -7.18
C ALA A 73 -1.98 -0.81 -8.69
N SER A 74 -2.09 -1.88 -9.49
CA SER A 74 -2.31 -1.74 -10.93
C SER A 74 -3.60 -0.96 -11.23
N GLU A 75 -4.71 -1.26 -10.54
CA GLU A 75 -5.95 -0.48 -10.68
C GLU A 75 -5.79 1.01 -10.32
N VAL A 76 -4.94 1.35 -9.36
CA VAL A 76 -4.65 2.74 -8.99
C VAL A 76 -3.82 3.42 -10.07
N LEU A 77 -2.73 2.77 -10.48
CA LEU A 77 -1.77 3.26 -11.48
C LEU A 77 -2.36 3.32 -12.90
N TRP A 78 -3.44 2.59 -13.18
CA TRP A 78 -4.09 2.57 -14.50
C TRP A 78 -5.20 3.62 -14.66
N LYS A 79 -5.66 4.24 -13.57
CA LYS A 79 -6.68 5.29 -13.63
C LYS A 79 -6.22 6.60 -14.28
N PRO A 80 -4.95 7.05 -14.15
CA PRO A 80 -4.43 8.16 -14.92
C PRO A 80 -4.37 7.78 -16.40
N PHE A 81 -5.42 8.14 -17.12
CA PHE A 81 -5.69 7.77 -18.51
C PHE A 81 -4.73 8.51 -19.47
N HIS A 82 -3.43 8.21 -19.46
CA HIS A 82 -2.51 8.78 -20.45
C HIS A 82 -1.16 8.07 -20.65
N PHE A 83 -1.03 6.80 -20.27
CA PHE A 83 0.25 6.11 -20.46
C PHE A 83 0.18 5.10 -21.61
N VAL A 84 0.28 5.63 -22.84
CA VAL A 84 0.58 4.80 -24.01
C VAL A 84 2.09 4.61 -24.05
N GLY A 85 2.56 3.35 -23.98
CA GLY A 85 3.99 3.05 -23.96
C GLY A 85 4.63 3.00 -22.58
N VAL A 86 3.90 2.55 -21.55
CA VAL A 86 4.48 2.26 -20.23
C VAL A 86 4.37 0.77 -19.90
N GLN A 87 5.23 0.31 -19.02
CA GLN A 87 5.19 -1.01 -18.42
C GLN A 87 5.05 -0.87 -16.89
N ILE A 88 4.13 -1.63 -16.30
CA ILE A 88 4.00 -1.73 -14.84
C ILE A 88 4.90 -2.87 -14.36
N TYR A 89 5.69 -2.60 -13.32
CA TYR A 89 6.47 -3.56 -12.58
C TYR A 89 5.96 -3.65 -11.15
N TYR A 90 6.00 -4.84 -10.56
CA TYR A 90 5.55 -5.07 -9.19
C TYR A 90 6.63 -5.76 -8.36
N CYS A 91 6.82 -5.29 -7.13
CA CYS A 91 7.75 -5.87 -6.17
C CYS A 91 7.06 -6.09 -4.82
N PHE A 92 7.24 -7.28 -4.25
CA PHE A 92 6.75 -7.62 -2.91
C PHE A 92 7.90 -7.54 -1.90
N ILE A 93 7.68 -6.83 -0.79
CA ILE A 93 8.67 -6.59 0.27
C ILE A 93 8.19 -7.16 1.61
#